data_AF-R9M757-F1
#
_entry.id   AF-R9M757-F1
#
_cell.length_a   1.000
_cell.length_b   1.000
_cell.length_c   1.000
_cell.angle_alpha   90.00
_cell.angle_beta   90.00
_cell.angle_gamma   90.00
#
_symmetry.space_group_name_H-M   'P 1'
#
loop_
_entity.id
_entity.type
_entity.pdbx_description
1 polymer ?
#
loop_
_entity_poly.entity_id
_entity_poly.type
_entity_poly.pdbx_seq_one_letter_code
_entity_poly.pdbx_strand_id
1 'polypeptide(L)'
;MNRYQAMMETLRVPAEQAERLNMAVLAAEPKKRRVFRPWGIGKKALLAAVLAAGLLVTAGAALETVAWDPVFLERFGLASPEVPGAEGVFRDMNAVSVCGDVTLTVRQAIGDRKNLYVLLDCQLPEDTDLEAVAAAEHLPPLRIATLRGREIAWEDIRDMSLEEQQEAYAHVQIGSVSGQSTQTLGFDPETRSLTCMLSASFQEGWDLRTLLNPTITLLVWPPELELDGEDTLLADHAAVVTFRPSFDADTVAGKATADGAAYTAEVSPLSVQVRMKGEDLPNMSDQSVSREVESSLALRLRDGTELSWADLQLSGGSSSSSASFTHRDGGRLSGRIMLNVVFRELMDPAEVEAVLVGDVEIPLS
;
A
#
# COMPACT_ATOMS: atom_id res chain seq x y z
N MET A 1 -0.26 -28.24 -30.31
CA MET A 1 1.21 -28.40 -30.19
C MET A 1 1.82 -27.01 -30.11
N ASN A 2 2.52 -26.68 -29.02
CA ASN A 2 2.87 -25.31 -28.65
C ASN A 2 4.12 -24.81 -29.44
N ARG A 3 4.06 -23.59 -30.00
CA ARG A 3 5.13 -22.96 -30.79
C ARG A 3 6.46 -22.85 -30.03
N TYR A 4 6.41 -22.77 -28.70
CA TYR A 4 7.59 -22.73 -27.84
C TYR A 4 8.38 -24.05 -27.82
N GLN A 5 7.69 -25.19 -27.91
CA GLN A 5 8.36 -26.51 -27.91
C GLN A 5 9.13 -26.75 -29.22
N ALA A 6 8.57 -26.30 -30.36
CA ALA A 6 9.25 -26.38 -31.66
C ALA A 6 10.49 -25.46 -31.75
N MET A 7 10.50 -24.35 -31.00
CA MET A 7 11.62 -23.41 -30.96
C MET A 7 12.78 -23.90 -30.07
N MET A 8 12.47 -24.68 -29.02
CA MET A 8 13.49 -25.26 -28.13
C MET A 8 14.19 -26.47 -28.75
N GLU A 9 13.51 -27.25 -29.60
CA GLU A 9 14.12 -28.40 -30.28
C GLU A 9 15.11 -28.01 -31.40
N THR A 10 15.08 -26.75 -31.87
CA THR A 10 15.94 -26.25 -32.94
C THR A 10 17.22 -25.56 -32.45
N LEU A 11 17.36 -25.29 -31.14
CA LEU A 11 18.57 -24.70 -30.56
C LEU A 11 19.56 -25.77 -30.12
N ARG A 12 20.41 -26.23 -31.05
CA ARG A 12 21.64 -26.95 -30.69
C ARG A 12 22.76 -25.95 -30.45
N VAL A 13 23.15 -25.77 -29.19
CA VAL A 13 24.35 -25.01 -28.81
C VAL A 13 25.58 -25.74 -29.40
N PRO A 14 26.41 -25.09 -30.23
CA PRO A 14 27.62 -25.70 -30.79
C PRO A 14 28.61 -26.04 -29.67
N ALA A 15 29.10 -27.28 -29.63
CA ALA A 15 29.96 -27.80 -28.56
C ALA A 15 31.23 -26.95 -28.32
N GLU A 16 31.76 -26.31 -29.36
CA GLU A 16 32.93 -25.41 -29.26
C GLU A 16 32.66 -24.16 -28.39
N GLN A 17 31.42 -23.72 -28.27
CA GLN A 17 31.08 -22.49 -27.53
C GLN A 17 31.07 -22.72 -26.02
N ALA A 18 30.66 -23.91 -25.59
CA ALA A 18 30.72 -24.34 -24.19
C ALA A 18 32.18 -24.56 -23.74
N GLU A 19 33.02 -25.14 -24.60
CA GLU A 19 34.45 -25.32 -24.32
C GLU A 19 35.20 -23.99 -24.23
N ARG A 20 34.87 -23.02 -25.10
CA ARG A 20 35.44 -21.67 -25.05
C ARG A 20 35.07 -20.90 -23.77
N LEU A 21 33.84 -21.06 -23.27
CA LEU A 21 33.42 -20.46 -22.00
C LEU A 21 34.13 -21.11 -20.82
N ASN A 22 34.31 -22.43 -20.83
CA ASN A 22 34.98 -23.14 -19.75
C ASN A 22 36.48 -22.82 -19.69
N MET A 23 37.14 -22.71 -20.85
CA MET A 23 38.53 -22.25 -20.96
C MET A 23 38.71 -20.79 -20.54
N ALA A 24 37.74 -19.91 -20.82
CA ALA A 24 37.79 -18.50 -20.43
C ALA A 24 37.62 -18.31 -18.91
N VAL A 25 36.82 -19.15 -18.26
CA VAL A 25 36.61 -19.12 -16.81
C VAL A 25 37.80 -19.71 -16.06
N LEU A 26 38.42 -20.77 -16.59
CA LEU A 26 39.59 -21.41 -15.97
C LEU A 26 40.91 -20.64 -16.18
N ALA A 27 41.00 -19.78 -17.21
CA ALA A 27 42.18 -18.96 -17.49
C ALA A 27 42.21 -17.62 -16.72
N ALA A 28 41.14 -17.26 -15.99
CA ALA A 28 41.07 -16.01 -15.25
C ALA A 28 41.69 -16.15 -13.85
N GLU A 29 42.98 -15.83 -13.70
CA GLU A 29 43.61 -15.72 -12.39
C GLU A 29 43.03 -14.57 -11.54
N PRO A 30 42.86 -14.76 -10.21
CA PRO A 30 42.24 -13.76 -9.34
C PRO A 30 43.16 -12.55 -9.16
N LYS A 31 42.72 -11.39 -9.67
CA LYS A 31 43.41 -10.10 -9.46
C LYS A 31 43.41 -9.74 -7.97
N LYS A 32 44.62 -9.63 -7.40
CA LYS A 32 44.89 -9.14 -6.04
C LYS A 32 44.23 -7.77 -5.80
N ARG A 33 43.23 -7.73 -4.92
CA ARG A 33 42.60 -6.48 -4.44
C ARG A 33 43.64 -5.67 -3.65
N ARG A 34 43.85 -4.42 -4.04
CA ARG A 34 44.67 -3.45 -3.30
C ARG A 34 43.95 -3.11 -1.99
N VAL A 35 44.69 -3.23 -0.89
CA VAL A 35 44.32 -2.76 0.45
C VAL A 35 44.37 -1.23 0.44
N PHE A 36 43.23 -0.58 0.69
CA PHE A 36 43.16 0.85 0.94
C PHE A 36 43.41 1.08 2.44
N ARG A 37 44.49 1.82 2.77
CA ARG A 37 44.79 2.30 4.13
C ARG A 37 44.57 3.82 4.19
N PRO A 38 44.03 4.36 5.30
CA PRO A 38 43.45 5.69 5.35
C PRO A 38 44.44 6.76 5.87
N TRP A 39 44.31 7.98 5.33
CA TRP A 39 44.77 9.23 5.95
C TRP A 39 43.91 10.36 5.32
N GLY A 40 43.32 11.32 6.03
CA GLY A 40 43.53 11.75 7.41
C GLY A 40 42.23 12.14 8.11
N ILE A 41 42.26 11.90 9.41
CA ILE A 41 41.31 12.33 10.43
C ILE A 41 41.51 13.83 10.65
N GLY A 42 40.43 14.60 10.52
CA GLY A 42 40.43 16.02 10.87
C GLY A 42 39.20 16.71 10.32
N LYS A 43 38.20 16.93 11.19
CA LYS A 43 36.92 17.64 10.98
C LYS A 43 35.69 16.77 10.65
N LYS A 44 35.49 15.67 11.36
CA LYS A 44 34.17 15.03 11.55
C LYS A 44 33.95 14.68 13.03
N ALA A 45 33.86 15.72 13.85
CA ALA A 45 33.58 15.60 15.28
C ALA A 45 32.74 16.81 15.73
N LEU A 46 31.53 16.90 15.21
CA LEU A 46 30.36 17.63 15.73
C LEU A 46 29.20 17.33 14.76
N LEU A 47 28.03 16.95 15.30
CA LEU A 47 26.88 16.34 14.63
C LEU A 47 26.96 14.83 14.34
N ALA A 48 27.49 14.09 15.31
CA ALA A 48 27.17 12.67 15.51
C ALA A 48 26.92 12.45 17.00
N ALA A 49 25.82 13.00 17.50
CA ALA A 49 25.25 12.70 18.81
C ALA A 49 23.79 13.18 18.76
N VAL A 50 22.84 12.26 19.03
CA VAL A 50 21.36 12.36 18.88
C VAL A 50 20.94 12.14 17.41
N LEU A 51 20.54 10.96 16.88
CA LEU A 51 19.68 9.88 17.35
C LEU A 51 20.13 8.53 16.75
N ALA A 52 21.08 7.87 17.40
CA ALA A 52 21.37 6.45 17.17
C ALA A 52 21.28 5.75 18.52
N ALA A 53 20.06 5.59 19.01
CA ALA A 53 19.73 4.68 20.10
C ALA A 53 18.78 3.62 19.53
N GLY A 54 19.36 2.65 18.83
CA GLY A 54 18.77 1.34 18.75
C GLY A 54 18.72 0.76 20.16
N LEU A 55 17.52 0.72 20.75
CA LEU A 55 17.26 0.00 21.97
C LEU A 55 16.33 -1.17 21.62
N LEU A 56 16.96 -2.30 21.29
CA LEU A 56 16.39 -3.62 21.55
C LEU A 56 16.21 -3.75 23.07
N VAL A 57 15.08 -3.27 23.60
CA VAL A 57 14.65 -3.58 24.96
C VAL A 57 13.83 -4.85 24.91
N THR A 58 14.49 -5.97 25.21
CA THR A 58 13.79 -7.10 25.82
C THR A 58 13.81 -6.87 27.33
N ALA A 59 12.74 -6.31 27.87
CA ALA A 59 12.45 -6.33 29.30
C ALA A 59 10.94 -6.14 29.51
N GLY A 60 10.29 -7.17 30.04
CA GLY A 60 8.91 -7.10 30.50
C GLY A 60 8.72 -6.02 31.55
N ALA A 61 7.88 -5.06 31.22
CA ALA A 61 7.11 -4.21 32.10
C ALA A 61 5.78 -4.01 31.38
N ALA A 62 4.67 -4.12 32.11
CA ALA A 62 3.27 -3.98 31.71
C ALA A 62 2.98 -3.80 30.20
N LEU A 63 2.17 -4.69 29.61
CA LEU A 63 1.51 -4.43 28.33
C LEU A 63 0.64 -3.16 28.47
N GLU A 64 1.25 -1.98 28.36
CA GLU A 64 0.54 -0.82 27.85
C GLU A 64 0.26 -1.16 26.40
N THR A 65 -0.95 -1.64 26.16
CA THR A 65 -1.50 -1.73 24.82
C THR A 65 -1.36 -0.33 24.23
N VAL A 66 -0.48 -0.17 23.22
CA VAL A 66 -0.35 1.09 22.49
C VAL A 66 -1.74 1.43 21.95
N ALA A 67 -2.31 2.53 22.45
CA ALA A 67 -3.62 2.97 22.04
C ALA A 67 -3.56 3.43 20.58
N TRP A 68 -4.68 3.27 19.87
CA TRP A 68 -4.82 3.85 18.55
C TRP A 68 -4.72 5.37 18.66
N ASP A 69 -4.03 5.98 17.71
CA ASP A 69 -4.01 7.42 17.57
C ASP A 69 -5.46 7.93 17.37
N PRO A 70 -5.84 9.07 17.99
CA PRO A 70 -7.17 9.66 17.85
C PRO A 70 -7.61 9.84 16.39
N VAL A 71 -6.68 10.08 15.47
CA VAL A 71 -6.99 10.20 14.03
C VAL A 71 -7.60 8.91 13.48
N PHE A 72 -7.09 7.75 13.90
CA PHE A 72 -7.65 6.47 13.48
C PHE A 72 -9.00 6.20 14.15
N LEU A 73 -9.16 6.57 15.42
CA LEU A 73 -10.46 6.47 16.09
C LEU A 73 -11.52 7.31 15.38
N GLU A 74 -11.20 8.56 15.05
CA GLU A 74 -12.08 9.45 14.28
C GLU A 74 -12.38 8.88 12.89
N ARG A 75 -11.35 8.39 12.17
CA ARG A 75 -11.51 7.80 10.85
C ARG A 75 -12.53 6.66 10.86
N PHE A 76 -12.53 5.81 11.88
CA PHE A 76 -13.44 4.67 11.97
C PHE A 76 -14.68 4.92 12.82
N GLY A 77 -14.94 6.17 13.21
CA GLY A 77 -16.13 6.54 14.00
C GLY A 77 -16.16 5.93 15.41
N LEU A 78 -15.00 5.57 15.96
CA LEU A 78 -14.89 4.83 17.21
C LEU A 78 -14.59 5.75 18.39
N ALA A 79 -15.18 5.44 19.54
CA ALA A 79 -14.77 6.00 20.82
C ALA A 79 -13.60 5.21 21.45
N SER A 80 -13.40 3.96 21.04
CA SER A 80 -12.41 3.02 21.57
C SER A 80 -12.07 1.97 20.49
N PRO A 81 -10.83 1.43 20.45
CA PRO A 81 -10.44 0.40 19.49
C PRO A 81 -11.06 -0.98 19.74
N GLU A 82 -11.88 -1.14 20.79
CA GLU A 82 -12.53 -2.40 21.15
C GLU A 82 -13.73 -2.68 20.25
N VAL A 83 -13.46 -3.19 19.05
CA VAL A 83 -14.45 -3.77 18.14
C VAL A 83 -14.17 -5.27 18.03
N PRO A 84 -15.14 -6.16 18.34
CA PRO A 84 -14.97 -7.59 18.17
C PRO A 84 -14.50 -7.96 16.76
N GLY A 85 -13.49 -8.83 16.65
CA GLY A 85 -12.90 -9.26 15.37
C GLY A 85 -11.87 -8.30 14.77
N ALA A 86 -11.62 -7.13 15.39
CA ALA A 86 -10.65 -6.14 14.93
C ALA A 86 -9.25 -6.26 15.59
N GLU A 87 -9.01 -7.25 16.45
CA GLU A 87 -7.77 -7.38 17.25
C GLU A 87 -6.50 -7.50 16.39
N GLY A 88 -6.65 -7.94 15.14
CA GLY A 88 -5.55 -8.15 14.18
C GLY A 88 -5.25 -7.00 13.22
N VAL A 89 -6.05 -5.93 13.22
CA VAL A 89 -5.94 -4.87 12.19
C VAL A 89 -4.88 -3.83 12.52
N PHE A 90 -4.51 -3.65 13.78
CA PHE A 90 -3.63 -2.57 14.24
C PHE A 90 -2.18 -3.01 14.45
N ARG A 91 -1.24 -2.15 14.07
CA ARG A 91 0.19 -2.28 14.36
C ARG A 91 0.82 -0.95 14.74
N ASP A 92 1.53 -0.98 15.86
CA ASP A 92 2.55 0.02 16.18
C ASP A 92 3.81 -0.25 15.34
N MET A 93 4.26 0.73 14.57
CA MET A 93 5.28 0.54 13.54
C MET A 93 6.62 1.15 13.93
N ASN A 94 6.60 2.40 14.42
CA ASN A 94 7.77 3.20 14.78
C ASN A 94 8.95 3.08 13.79
N ALA A 95 8.65 2.99 12.49
CA ALA A 95 9.65 2.82 11.46
C ALA A 95 10.14 4.20 11.00
N VAL A 96 11.44 4.45 11.18
CA VAL A 96 12.07 5.74 10.92
C VAL A 96 13.08 5.62 9.79
N SER A 97 13.10 6.62 8.90
CA SER A 97 14.11 6.76 7.86
C SER A 97 14.57 8.21 7.78
N VAL A 98 15.89 8.42 7.74
CA VAL A 98 16.51 9.73 7.60
C VAL A 98 17.09 9.84 6.19
N CYS A 99 16.52 10.72 5.38
CA CYS A 99 16.90 10.99 4.00
C CYS A 99 17.44 12.43 3.95
N GLY A 100 18.76 12.58 3.96
CA GLY A 100 19.37 13.91 3.99
C GLY A 100 18.99 14.67 5.28
N ASP A 101 18.25 15.76 5.11
CA ASP A 101 17.68 16.60 6.17
C ASP A 101 16.16 16.37 6.40
N VAL A 102 15.54 15.45 5.64
CA VAL A 102 14.16 15.02 5.82
C VAL A 102 14.12 13.73 6.63
N THR A 103 13.23 13.65 7.63
CA THR A 103 13.00 12.40 8.39
C THR A 103 11.55 11.94 8.24
N LEU A 104 11.37 10.69 7.83
CA LEU A 104 10.07 10.04 7.75
C LEU A 104 9.88 9.08 8.92
N THR A 105 8.73 9.17 9.59
CA THR A 105 8.34 8.26 10.69
C THR A 105 6.96 7.67 10.45
N VAL A 106 6.89 6.36 10.24
CA VAL A 106 5.64 5.59 10.22
C VAL A 106 5.31 5.25 11.67
N ARG A 107 4.37 5.98 12.27
CA ARG A 107 3.98 5.80 13.68
C ARG A 107 3.17 4.52 13.86
N GLN A 108 2.03 4.48 13.20
CA GLN A 108 1.05 3.42 13.33
C GLN A 108 0.50 3.02 11.96
N ALA A 109 0.05 1.77 11.85
CA ALA A 109 -0.63 1.27 10.68
C ALA A 109 -1.86 0.46 11.07
N ILE A 110 -2.92 0.61 10.28
CA ILE A 110 -4.12 -0.24 10.33
C ILE A 110 -4.29 -0.90 8.98
N GLY A 111 -4.61 -2.19 8.95
CA GLY A 111 -4.83 -2.86 7.67
C GLY A 111 -5.43 -4.24 7.79
N ASP A 112 -5.79 -4.75 6.63
CA ASP A 112 -6.25 -6.12 6.43
C ASP A 112 -5.51 -6.71 5.22
N ARG A 113 -6.09 -7.71 4.58
CA ARG A 113 -5.53 -8.32 3.38
C ARG A 113 -5.29 -7.33 2.23
N LYS A 114 -6.14 -6.31 2.08
CA LYS A 114 -6.24 -5.45 0.90
C LYS A 114 -6.07 -3.98 1.16
N ASN A 115 -6.26 -3.54 2.38
CA ASN A 115 -6.33 -2.15 2.74
C ASN A 115 -5.23 -1.85 3.76
N LEU A 116 -4.61 -0.70 3.60
CA LEU A 116 -3.57 -0.18 4.49
C LEU A 116 -3.83 1.29 4.76
N TYR A 117 -3.82 1.63 6.02
CA TYR A 117 -3.85 2.97 6.57
C TYR A 117 -2.55 3.20 7.31
N VAL A 118 -1.91 4.34 7.10
CA VAL A 118 -0.65 4.69 7.73
C VAL A 118 -0.71 6.12 8.26
N LEU A 119 -0.31 6.29 9.52
CA LEU A 119 0.07 7.60 10.04
C LEU A 119 1.57 7.80 9.83
N LEU A 120 1.88 8.80 9.03
CA LEU A 120 3.22 9.16 8.62
C LEU A 120 3.50 10.60 9.06
N ASP A 121 4.61 10.78 9.75
CA ASP A 121 5.16 12.09 10.04
C ASP A 121 6.34 12.35 9.09
N CYS A 122 6.34 13.52 8.46
CA CYS A 122 7.42 14.03 7.62
C CYS A 122 8.03 15.25 8.30
N GLN A 123 9.20 15.07 8.91
CA GLN A 123 9.97 16.16 9.49
C GLN A 123 10.74 16.88 8.38
N LEU A 124 10.47 18.17 8.24
CA LEU A 124 11.03 19.04 7.22
C LEU A 124 12.45 19.52 7.57
N PRO A 125 13.22 19.98 6.56
CA PRO A 125 14.55 20.57 6.75
C PRO A 125 14.58 21.70 7.79
N GLU A 126 15.76 21.96 8.36
CA GLU A 126 15.91 23.02 9.38
C GLU A 126 15.72 24.44 8.81
N ASP A 127 15.98 24.62 7.52
CA ASP A 127 15.91 25.89 6.79
C ASP A 127 14.53 26.15 6.15
N THR A 128 13.57 25.25 6.32
CA THR A 128 12.18 25.48 5.90
C THR A 128 11.60 26.71 6.58
N ASP A 129 10.90 27.54 5.83
CA ASP A 129 10.15 28.69 6.36
C ASP A 129 8.90 28.21 7.13
N LEU A 130 9.08 27.99 8.44
CA LEU A 130 8.02 27.50 9.32
C LEU A 130 6.90 28.53 9.50
N GLU A 131 7.19 29.83 9.37
CA GLU A 131 6.15 30.87 9.46
C GLU A 131 5.21 30.77 8.27
N ALA A 132 5.76 30.59 7.07
CA ALA A 132 4.97 30.38 5.86
C ALA A 132 4.12 29.10 5.93
N VAL A 133 4.70 27.99 6.39
CA VAL A 133 3.97 26.71 6.55
C VAL A 133 2.86 26.83 7.59
N ALA A 134 3.12 27.48 8.73
CA ALA A 134 2.13 27.65 9.78
C ALA A 134 1.03 28.67 9.42
N ALA A 135 1.33 29.64 8.56
CA ALA A 135 0.37 30.65 8.09
C ALA A 135 -0.50 30.17 6.93
N ALA A 136 -0.15 29.05 6.29
CA ALA A 136 -0.89 28.52 5.15
C ALA A 136 -2.32 28.14 5.55
N GLU A 137 -3.30 28.63 4.80
CA GLU A 137 -4.71 28.28 5.02
C GLU A 137 -4.98 26.79 4.78
N HIS A 138 -4.25 26.20 3.82
CA HIS A 138 -4.40 24.81 3.42
C HIS A 138 -3.03 24.18 3.20
N LEU A 139 -2.75 23.10 3.93
CA LEU A 139 -1.55 22.30 3.68
C LEU A 139 -1.83 21.32 2.53
N PRO A 140 -0.93 21.21 1.54
CA PRO A 140 -1.08 20.28 0.43
C PRO A 140 -1.06 18.82 0.94
N PRO A 141 -1.79 17.89 0.30
CA PRO A 141 -1.61 16.46 0.58
C PRO A 141 -0.21 16.02 0.12
N LEU A 142 0.48 15.23 0.94
CA LEU A 142 1.75 14.63 0.54
C LEU A 142 1.54 13.69 -0.66
N ARG A 143 2.34 13.89 -1.70
CA ARG A 143 2.39 13.00 -2.85
C ARG A 143 3.22 11.78 -2.49
N ILE A 144 2.56 10.63 -2.33
CA ILE A 144 3.18 9.38 -1.88
C ILE A 144 3.00 8.30 -2.95
N ALA A 145 4.04 7.50 -3.20
CA ALA A 145 3.93 6.25 -3.94
C ALA A 145 4.11 5.07 -2.98
N THR A 146 3.09 4.20 -2.91
CA THR A 146 3.09 3.00 -2.07
C THR A 146 3.52 1.78 -2.85
N LEU A 147 4.56 1.09 -2.38
CA LEU A 147 5.18 -0.03 -3.07
C LEU A 147 5.21 -1.29 -2.22
N ARG A 148 4.61 -2.37 -2.73
CA ARG A 148 4.65 -3.68 -2.08
C ARG A 148 5.77 -4.55 -2.64
N GLY A 149 6.58 -5.10 -1.76
CA GLY A 149 7.65 -6.05 -2.08
C GLY A 149 8.83 -5.46 -2.84
N ARG A 150 8.86 -4.13 -3.03
CA ARG A 150 9.98 -3.40 -3.61
C ARG A 150 10.57 -2.50 -2.54
N GLU A 151 11.85 -2.69 -2.27
CA GLU A 151 12.62 -1.82 -1.39
C GLU A 151 13.33 -0.76 -2.26
N ILE A 152 13.23 0.50 -1.87
CA ILE A 152 14.01 1.61 -2.41
C ILE A 152 14.76 2.18 -1.21
N ALA A 153 16.08 2.14 -1.24
CA ALA A 153 16.90 2.75 -0.21
C ALA A 153 17.16 4.21 -0.54
N TRP A 154 17.44 5.02 0.49
CA TRP A 154 17.85 6.42 0.29
C TRP A 154 19.10 6.50 -0.59
N GLU A 155 20.03 5.56 -0.41
CA GLU A 155 21.26 5.45 -1.20
C GLU A 155 21.01 5.27 -2.71
N ASP A 156 19.85 4.75 -3.11
CA ASP A 156 19.51 4.56 -4.52
C ASP A 156 19.09 5.88 -5.20
N ILE A 157 18.63 6.87 -4.43
CA ILE A 157 18.04 8.11 -4.97
C ILE A 157 18.80 9.38 -4.57
N ARG A 158 19.63 9.34 -3.53
CA ARG A 158 20.28 10.53 -2.95
C ARG A 158 21.22 11.31 -3.89
N ASP A 159 21.79 10.62 -4.87
CA ASP A 159 22.77 11.20 -5.80
C ASP A 159 22.08 11.67 -7.10
N MET A 160 20.74 11.55 -7.17
CA MET A 160 19.89 12.06 -8.25
C MET A 160 19.32 13.42 -7.88
N SER A 161 19.18 14.30 -8.86
CA SER A 161 18.34 15.49 -8.75
C SER A 161 16.85 15.12 -8.61
N LEU A 162 16.02 16.03 -8.09
CA LEU A 162 14.58 15.80 -7.96
C LEU A 162 13.92 15.46 -9.31
N GLU A 163 14.35 16.09 -10.41
CA GLU A 163 13.84 15.80 -11.76
C GLU A 163 14.18 14.36 -12.19
N GLU A 164 15.43 13.92 -11.97
CA GLU A 164 15.86 12.54 -12.25
C GLU A 164 15.11 11.52 -11.39
N GLN A 165 14.86 11.84 -10.11
CA GLN A 165 14.03 11.00 -9.24
C GLN A 165 12.60 10.90 -9.81
N GLN A 166 11.98 12.03 -10.16
CA GLN A 166 10.63 12.04 -10.73
C GLN A 166 10.55 11.24 -12.01
N GLU A 167 11.52 11.36 -12.92
CA GLU A 167 11.57 10.58 -14.16
C GLU A 167 11.74 9.07 -13.88
N ALA A 168 12.71 8.70 -13.02
CA ALA A 168 12.99 7.30 -12.69
C ALA A 168 11.81 6.59 -12.00
N TYR A 169 11.01 7.34 -11.23
CA TYR A 169 9.92 6.80 -10.42
C TYR A 169 8.52 7.25 -10.88
N ALA A 170 8.38 7.91 -12.03
CA ALA A 170 7.10 8.41 -12.57
C ALA A 170 6.02 7.31 -12.69
N HIS A 171 6.42 6.10 -13.07
CA HIS A 171 5.51 4.97 -13.29
C HIS A 171 5.34 4.04 -12.08
N VAL A 172 5.99 4.37 -10.97
CA VAL A 172 6.11 3.47 -9.82
C VAL A 172 4.80 3.39 -9.02
N GLN A 173 3.94 4.40 -9.11
CA GLN A 173 2.58 4.38 -8.56
C GLN A 173 1.64 3.35 -9.23
N ILE A 174 1.91 2.89 -10.46
CA ILE A 174 0.93 2.14 -11.27
C ILE A 174 0.84 0.64 -10.89
N GLY A 175 1.79 0.10 -10.10
CA GLY A 175 1.97 -1.35 -9.99
C GLY A 175 1.39 -2.06 -8.75
N SER A 176 1.24 -1.40 -7.61
CA SER A 176 0.91 -2.08 -6.34
C SER A 176 -0.51 -1.82 -5.82
N VAL A 177 -1.03 -0.62 -6.05
CA VAL A 177 -2.31 -0.16 -5.48
C VAL A 177 -3.39 -0.03 -6.57
N SER A 178 -4.64 -0.33 -6.22
CA SER A 178 -5.83 -0.09 -7.03
C SER A 178 -6.49 1.24 -6.70
N GLY A 179 -6.20 1.82 -5.54
CA GLY A 179 -6.64 3.14 -5.11
C GLY A 179 -5.80 3.63 -3.95
N GLN A 180 -5.56 4.94 -3.87
CA GLN A 180 -4.83 5.58 -2.79
C GLN A 180 -5.37 6.99 -2.56
N SER A 181 -5.38 7.42 -1.30
CA SER A 181 -5.57 8.81 -0.92
C SER A 181 -4.58 9.20 0.18
N THR A 182 -4.20 10.47 0.20
CA THR A 182 -3.39 11.05 1.27
C THR A 182 -4.13 12.27 1.80
N GLN A 183 -4.20 12.39 3.13
CA GLN A 183 -4.74 13.56 3.81
C GLN A 183 -3.68 14.13 4.75
N THR A 184 -3.36 15.41 4.59
CA THR A 184 -2.54 16.13 5.56
C THR A 184 -3.41 16.53 6.75
N LEU A 185 -2.97 16.17 7.94
CA LEU A 185 -3.72 16.31 9.19
C LEU A 185 -3.32 17.57 9.96
N GLY A 186 -2.06 17.99 9.80
CA GLY A 186 -1.56 19.20 10.44
C GLY A 186 -0.04 19.32 10.35
N PHE A 187 0.44 20.44 10.87
CA PHE A 187 1.86 20.77 10.98
C PHE A 187 2.18 21.14 12.42
N ASP A 188 3.22 20.52 12.98
CA ASP A 188 3.80 20.90 14.27
C ASP A 188 5.08 21.73 14.04
N PRO A 189 5.08 23.04 14.34
CA PRO A 189 6.25 23.88 14.16
C PRO A 189 7.38 23.60 15.17
N GLU A 190 7.08 23.03 16.34
CA GLU A 190 8.11 22.71 17.35
C GLU A 190 8.98 21.55 16.88
N THR A 191 8.36 20.53 16.28
CA THR A 191 9.06 19.37 15.72
C THR A 191 9.35 19.49 14.23
N ARG A 192 8.85 20.54 13.56
CA ARG A 192 8.88 20.74 12.10
C ARG A 192 8.23 19.58 11.33
N SER A 193 7.18 18.98 11.87
CA SER A 193 6.60 17.75 11.32
C SER A 193 5.25 17.98 10.67
N LEU A 194 5.14 17.61 9.39
CA LEU A 194 3.86 17.42 8.71
C LEU A 194 3.34 16.03 9.00
N THR A 195 2.15 15.95 9.59
CA THR A 195 1.47 14.66 9.83
C THR A 195 0.48 14.39 8.70
N CYS A 196 0.52 13.19 8.13
CA CYS A 196 -0.47 12.76 7.14
C CYS A 196 -1.02 11.35 7.43
N MET A 197 -2.26 11.12 7.00
CA MET A 197 -2.85 9.80 6.88
C MET A 197 -2.83 9.37 5.41
N LEU A 198 -2.16 8.25 5.13
CA LEU A 198 -2.23 7.53 3.87
C LEU A 198 -3.29 6.44 3.97
N SER A 199 -4.13 6.31 2.95
CA SER A 199 -5.04 5.17 2.75
C SER A 199 -4.75 4.52 1.40
N ALA A 200 -4.56 3.21 1.35
CA ALA A 200 -4.21 2.48 0.15
C ALA A 200 -4.95 1.13 0.06
N SER A 201 -5.45 0.82 -1.14
CA SER A 201 -6.05 -0.46 -1.50
C SER A 201 -5.15 -1.18 -2.50
N PHE A 202 -4.85 -2.47 -2.31
CA PHE A 202 -3.90 -3.23 -3.12
C PHE A 202 -4.57 -4.00 -4.27
N GLN A 203 -3.91 -4.01 -5.43
CA GLN A 203 -4.37 -4.72 -6.63
C GLN A 203 -4.56 -6.23 -6.38
N GLU A 204 -5.37 -6.89 -7.22
CA GLU A 204 -5.52 -8.35 -7.17
C GLU A 204 -4.18 -9.09 -7.23
N GLY A 205 -4.00 -10.14 -6.43
CA GLY A 205 -2.75 -10.89 -6.34
C GLY A 205 -1.69 -10.26 -5.41
N TRP A 206 -1.91 -9.02 -4.98
CA TRP A 206 -1.08 -8.31 -4.00
C TRP A 206 -1.85 -8.28 -2.68
N ASP A 207 -1.58 -9.23 -1.77
CA ASP A 207 -2.17 -9.28 -0.43
C ASP A 207 -1.17 -9.00 0.69
N LEU A 208 -1.64 -8.50 1.82
CA LEU A 208 -0.80 -8.15 2.98
C LEU A 208 -0.72 -9.27 4.04
N ARG A 209 -1.14 -10.50 3.72
CA ARG A 209 -1.21 -11.58 4.71
C ARG A 209 0.18 -12.01 5.21
N THR A 210 0.17 -12.41 6.48
CA THR A 210 1.26 -12.91 7.32
C THR A 210 2.21 -13.92 6.67
N LEU A 211 1.71 -14.79 5.79
CA LEU A 211 2.51 -15.85 5.17
C LEU A 211 3.64 -15.35 4.25
N LEU A 212 3.56 -14.10 3.77
CA LEU A 212 4.62 -13.48 2.96
C LEU A 212 5.15 -12.15 3.53
N ASN A 213 4.46 -11.51 4.48
CA ASN A 213 4.84 -10.23 5.13
C ASN A 213 5.65 -9.29 4.23
N PRO A 214 5.07 -8.87 3.09
CA PRO A 214 5.78 -8.10 2.10
C PRO A 214 6.19 -6.75 2.68
N THR A 215 7.36 -6.27 2.28
CA THR A 215 7.79 -4.91 2.62
C THR A 215 6.88 -3.91 1.95
N ILE A 216 6.59 -2.84 2.66
CA ILE A 216 5.96 -1.64 2.11
C ILE A 216 7.01 -0.55 2.11
N THR A 217 7.25 0.02 0.95
CA THR A 217 8.07 1.23 0.79
C THR A 217 7.18 2.37 0.39
N LEU A 218 7.26 3.47 1.14
CA LEU A 218 6.65 4.74 0.78
C LEU A 218 7.75 5.62 0.19
N LEU A 219 7.57 6.05 -1.05
CA LEU A 219 8.35 7.12 -1.66
C LEU A 219 7.52 8.40 -1.55
N VAL A 220 8.04 9.37 -0.80
CA VAL A 220 7.35 10.63 -0.46
C VAL A 220 8.04 11.76 -1.21
N TRP A 221 7.31 12.39 -2.12
CA TRP A 221 7.80 13.58 -2.81
C TRP A 221 7.81 14.80 -1.88
N PRO A 222 8.67 15.79 -2.11
CA PRO A 222 8.65 17.01 -1.32
C PRO A 222 7.26 17.65 -1.30
N PRO A 223 6.79 18.16 -0.15
CA PRO A 223 5.57 18.94 -0.11
C PRO A 223 5.74 20.26 -0.90
N GLU A 224 4.69 20.65 -1.62
CA GLU A 224 4.62 21.87 -2.45
C GLU A 224 3.63 22.84 -1.80
N LEU A 225 4.12 23.94 -1.23
CA LEU A 225 3.29 24.95 -0.59
C LEU A 225 3.06 26.13 -1.54
N GLU A 226 1.80 26.46 -1.80
CA GLU A 226 1.46 27.67 -2.58
C GLU A 226 1.64 28.91 -1.69
N LEU A 227 2.59 29.77 -2.05
CA LEU A 227 2.89 31.04 -1.39
C LEU A 227 2.80 32.16 -2.41
N ASP A 228 1.95 33.16 -2.14
CA ASP A 228 1.72 34.30 -3.05
C ASP A 228 1.40 33.91 -4.51
N GLY A 229 0.80 32.73 -4.71
CA GLY A 229 0.45 32.19 -6.04
C GLY A 229 1.58 31.46 -6.76
N GLU A 230 2.70 31.18 -6.07
CA GLU A 230 3.79 30.34 -6.57
C GLU A 230 3.98 29.08 -5.70
N ASP A 231 4.15 27.92 -6.34
CA ASP A 231 4.42 26.67 -5.65
C ASP A 231 5.88 26.62 -5.18
N THR A 232 6.09 26.55 -3.87
CA THR A 232 7.39 26.45 -3.23
C THR A 232 7.58 25.07 -2.62
N LEU A 233 8.65 24.38 -3.00
CA LEU A 233 9.01 23.09 -2.40
C LEU A 233 9.55 23.31 -0.99
N LEU A 234 9.06 22.52 -0.03
CA LEU A 234 9.54 22.56 1.36
C LEU A 234 10.80 21.70 1.60
N ALA A 235 11.22 20.91 0.60
CA ALA A 235 12.46 20.15 0.55
C ALA A 235 12.93 19.98 -0.91
N ASP A 236 14.21 19.72 -1.14
CA ASP A 236 14.80 19.63 -2.49
C ASP A 236 14.94 18.21 -3.03
N HIS A 237 14.53 17.18 -2.27
CA HIS A 237 14.60 15.77 -2.65
C HIS A 237 13.46 14.93 -2.07
N ALA A 238 13.13 13.82 -2.74
CA ALA A 238 12.19 12.84 -2.20
C ALA A 238 12.80 12.04 -1.03
N ALA A 239 11.95 11.61 -0.12
CA ALA A 239 12.33 10.75 1.01
C ALA A 239 11.68 9.37 0.89
N VAL A 240 12.30 8.36 1.48
CA VAL A 240 11.82 6.97 1.45
C VAL A 240 11.79 6.36 2.83
N VAL A 241 10.75 5.57 3.11
CA VAL A 241 10.68 4.74 4.32
C VAL A 241 10.15 3.36 3.96
N THR A 242 10.82 2.33 4.47
CA THR A 242 10.43 0.93 4.27
C THR A 242 10.08 0.29 5.60
N PHE A 243 8.95 -0.39 5.66
CA PHE A 243 8.49 -1.12 6.85
C PHE A 243 7.79 -2.42 6.45
N ARG A 244 7.49 -3.28 7.42
CA ARG A 244 6.84 -4.59 7.20
C ARG A 244 5.58 -4.69 8.06
N PRO A 245 4.42 -4.23 7.57
CA PRO A 245 3.17 -4.42 8.30
C PRO A 245 2.75 -5.89 8.24
N SER A 246 2.18 -6.41 9.32
CA SER A 246 1.77 -7.81 9.45
C SER A 246 0.40 -7.89 10.11
N PHE A 247 -0.67 -7.84 9.33
CA PHE A 247 -2.04 -7.88 9.84
C PHE A 247 -2.55 -9.32 9.90
N ASP A 248 -3.30 -9.62 10.97
CA ASP A 248 -3.94 -10.92 11.17
C ASP A 248 -5.42 -10.72 11.51
N ALA A 249 -6.08 -9.93 10.66
CA ALA A 249 -7.48 -9.61 10.81
C ALA A 249 -8.35 -10.84 10.53
N ASP A 250 -9.36 -11.07 11.36
CA ASP A 250 -10.33 -12.13 11.14
C ASP A 250 -11.14 -11.87 9.87
N THR A 251 -11.53 -12.94 9.18
CA THR A 251 -12.35 -12.83 7.98
C THR A 251 -13.35 -13.96 7.89
N VAL A 252 -14.55 -13.66 7.40
CA VAL A 252 -15.51 -14.67 6.93
C VAL A 252 -15.57 -14.67 5.41
N ALA A 253 -15.81 -15.83 4.79
CA ALA A 253 -15.79 -15.93 3.34
C ALA A 253 -16.87 -16.87 2.83
N GLY A 254 -17.29 -16.63 1.59
CA GLY A 254 -18.39 -17.35 0.97
C GLY A 254 -18.21 -17.49 -0.53
N LYS A 255 -18.99 -18.41 -1.11
CA LYS A 255 -19.04 -18.63 -2.56
C LYS A 255 -20.46 -18.96 -2.98
N ALA A 256 -20.83 -18.49 -4.16
CA ALA A 256 -22.10 -18.81 -4.80
C ALA A 256 -21.93 -18.99 -6.30
N THR A 257 -22.91 -19.62 -6.94
CA THR A 257 -23.00 -19.72 -8.40
C THR A 257 -24.42 -19.40 -8.82
N ALA A 258 -24.58 -18.45 -9.73
CA ALA A 258 -25.86 -18.03 -10.27
C ALA A 258 -25.69 -17.57 -11.71
N ASP A 259 -26.65 -17.88 -12.58
CA ASP A 259 -26.73 -17.41 -13.98
C ASP A 259 -25.43 -17.57 -14.79
N GLY A 260 -24.72 -18.68 -14.59
CA GLY A 260 -23.47 -18.97 -15.31
C GLY A 260 -22.26 -18.15 -14.83
N ALA A 261 -22.38 -17.46 -13.70
CA ALA A 261 -21.30 -16.77 -13.00
C ALA A 261 -21.00 -17.43 -11.65
N ALA A 262 -19.72 -17.40 -11.28
CA ALA A 262 -19.22 -17.76 -9.96
C ALA A 262 -18.88 -16.51 -9.17
N TYR A 263 -19.33 -16.48 -7.92
CA TYR A 263 -19.14 -15.38 -6.99
C TYR A 263 -18.32 -15.86 -5.79
N THR A 264 -17.42 -15.02 -5.32
CA THR A 264 -16.73 -15.20 -4.04
C THR A 264 -16.75 -13.90 -3.26
N ALA A 265 -17.03 -13.98 -1.96
CA ALA A 265 -16.95 -12.83 -1.07
C ALA A 265 -16.01 -13.14 0.10
N GLU A 266 -15.31 -12.12 0.60
CA GLU A 266 -14.49 -12.13 1.80
C GLU A 266 -14.80 -10.83 2.56
N VAL A 267 -15.18 -10.94 3.83
CA VAL A 267 -15.44 -9.79 4.71
C VAL A 267 -14.40 -9.78 5.81
N SER A 268 -13.74 -8.64 6.01
CA SER A 268 -12.83 -8.33 7.11
C SER A 268 -13.43 -7.19 7.95
N PRO A 269 -12.81 -6.79 9.07
CA PRO A 269 -13.30 -5.66 9.85
C PRO A 269 -13.25 -4.32 9.11
N LEU A 270 -12.42 -4.23 8.06
CA LEU A 270 -12.19 -3.01 7.31
C LEU A 270 -12.93 -2.98 5.97
N SER A 271 -13.27 -4.13 5.39
CA SER A 271 -13.79 -4.16 4.02
C SER A 271 -14.60 -5.41 3.67
N VAL A 272 -15.39 -5.29 2.60
CA VAL A 272 -15.90 -6.44 1.85
C VAL A 272 -15.27 -6.46 0.47
N GLN A 273 -14.77 -7.64 0.10
CA GLN A 273 -14.28 -7.94 -1.24
C GLN A 273 -15.25 -8.88 -1.94
N VAL A 274 -15.69 -8.52 -3.15
CA VAL A 274 -16.52 -9.37 -3.99
C VAL A 274 -15.81 -9.60 -5.31
N ARG A 275 -15.75 -10.87 -5.74
CA ARG A 275 -15.29 -11.25 -7.08
C ARG A 275 -16.41 -12.00 -7.79
N MET A 276 -16.75 -11.54 -8.99
CA MET A 276 -17.62 -12.22 -9.93
C MET A 276 -16.78 -12.69 -11.12
N LYS A 277 -16.97 -13.93 -11.57
CA LYS A 277 -16.40 -14.45 -12.82
C LYS A 277 -17.51 -15.13 -13.62
N GLY A 278 -17.74 -14.66 -14.84
CA GLY A 278 -18.72 -15.25 -15.76
C GLY A 278 -18.10 -15.61 -17.10
N GLU A 279 -18.58 -16.68 -17.72
CA GLU A 279 -18.13 -17.08 -19.05
C GLU A 279 -19.14 -16.75 -20.14
N ASP A 280 -20.36 -16.37 -19.76
CA ASP A 280 -21.48 -16.19 -20.68
C ASP A 280 -22.44 -15.11 -20.18
N LEU A 281 -21.95 -13.88 -20.07
CA LEU A 281 -22.68 -12.73 -19.53
C LEU A 281 -23.38 -11.92 -20.64
N PRO A 282 -24.46 -11.19 -20.34
CA PRO A 282 -25.10 -10.25 -21.27
C PRO A 282 -24.12 -9.19 -21.79
N ASN A 283 -24.32 -8.72 -23.03
CA ASN A 283 -23.49 -7.63 -23.57
C ASN A 283 -23.78 -6.31 -22.86
N MET A 284 -22.80 -5.81 -22.12
CA MET A 284 -22.84 -4.55 -21.41
C MET A 284 -21.45 -3.89 -21.45
N SER A 285 -21.36 -2.58 -21.24
CA SER A 285 -20.04 -1.96 -21.09
C SER A 285 -19.44 -2.31 -19.72
N ASP A 286 -18.11 -2.41 -19.64
CA ASP A 286 -17.38 -2.69 -18.39
C ASP A 286 -17.80 -1.76 -17.23
N GLN A 287 -18.03 -0.48 -17.55
CA GLN A 287 -18.50 0.53 -16.58
C GLN A 287 -19.94 0.28 -16.13
N SER A 288 -20.82 -0.15 -17.04
CA SER A 288 -22.22 -0.47 -16.71
C SER A 288 -22.31 -1.68 -15.78
N VAL A 289 -21.53 -2.72 -16.04
CA VAL A 289 -21.53 -3.91 -15.17
C VAL A 289 -20.95 -3.57 -13.79
N SER A 290 -19.86 -2.80 -13.74
CA SER A 290 -19.26 -2.41 -12.45
C SER A 290 -20.22 -1.58 -11.61
N ARG A 291 -20.88 -0.57 -12.19
CA ARG A 291 -21.88 0.25 -11.47
C ARG A 291 -23.08 -0.57 -10.99
N GLU A 292 -23.57 -1.51 -11.79
CA GLU A 292 -24.70 -2.36 -11.41
C GLU A 292 -24.36 -3.26 -10.22
N VAL A 293 -23.17 -3.89 -10.25
CA VAL A 293 -22.71 -4.76 -9.15
C VAL A 293 -22.43 -3.92 -7.90
N GLU A 294 -21.87 -2.71 -8.04
CA GLU A 294 -21.66 -1.78 -6.92
C GLU A 294 -23.00 -1.32 -6.31
N SER A 295 -23.96 -0.86 -7.14
CA SER A 295 -25.24 -0.33 -6.65
C SER A 295 -26.16 -1.41 -6.05
N SER A 296 -25.93 -2.67 -6.40
CA SER A 296 -26.69 -3.82 -5.89
C SER A 296 -26.00 -4.57 -4.75
N LEU A 297 -24.83 -4.10 -4.30
CA LEU A 297 -24.12 -4.70 -3.19
C LEU A 297 -24.79 -4.34 -1.86
N ALA A 298 -25.03 -5.36 -1.03
CA ALA A 298 -25.42 -5.20 0.36
C ALA A 298 -24.81 -6.29 1.24
N LEU A 299 -24.75 -6.04 2.54
CA LEU A 299 -24.46 -7.05 3.56
C LEU A 299 -25.74 -7.38 4.33
N ARG A 300 -25.99 -8.66 4.56
CA ARG A 300 -27.00 -9.12 5.50
C ARG A 300 -26.32 -9.57 6.78
N LEU A 301 -26.71 -8.96 7.89
CA LEU A 301 -26.26 -9.31 9.23
C LEU A 301 -27.12 -10.45 9.80
N ARG A 302 -26.59 -11.19 10.78
CA ARG A 302 -27.27 -12.31 11.44
C ARG A 302 -28.54 -11.92 12.19
N ASP A 303 -28.71 -10.65 12.52
CA ASP A 303 -29.93 -10.12 13.13
C ASP A 303 -31.03 -9.80 12.10
N GLY A 304 -30.74 -9.97 10.80
CA GLY A 304 -31.62 -9.68 9.67
C GLY A 304 -31.49 -8.27 9.12
N THR A 305 -30.63 -7.42 9.69
CA THR A 305 -30.35 -6.08 9.17
C THR A 305 -29.63 -6.17 7.82
N GLU A 306 -30.05 -5.37 6.85
CA GLU A 306 -29.37 -5.23 5.57
C GLU A 306 -28.71 -3.85 5.44
N LEU A 307 -27.41 -3.83 5.17
CA LEU A 307 -26.60 -2.63 4.97
C LEU A 307 -26.30 -2.47 3.49
N SER A 308 -26.78 -1.37 2.89
CA SER A 308 -26.54 -1.09 1.48
C SER A 308 -25.11 -0.61 1.23
N TRP A 309 -24.68 -0.60 -0.03
CA TRP A 309 -23.43 0.06 -0.44
C TRP A 309 -23.25 1.47 0.16
N ALA A 310 -24.30 2.29 0.17
CA ALA A 310 -24.24 3.65 0.67
C ALA A 310 -24.03 3.71 2.20
N ASP A 311 -24.55 2.73 2.92
CA ASP A 311 -24.36 2.60 4.37
C ASP A 311 -22.95 2.12 4.72
N LEU A 312 -22.36 1.30 3.85
CA LEU A 312 -21.02 0.74 4.04
C LEU A 312 -19.92 1.73 3.68
N GLN A 313 -20.07 2.48 2.59
CA GLN A 313 -18.97 3.25 2.01
C GLN A 313 -18.64 4.51 2.83
N LEU A 314 -17.34 4.75 3.04
CA LEU A 314 -16.83 6.06 3.45
C LEU A 314 -16.83 7.02 2.25
N SER A 315 -17.43 8.20 2.39
CA SER A 315 -17.26 9.28 1.40
C SER A 315 -15.77 9.64 1.25
N GLY A 316 -15.23 9.52 0.04
CA GLY A 316 -13.80 9.76 -0.22
C GLY A 316 -12.85 8.61 0.18
N GLY A 317 -13.37 7.43 0.54
CA GLY A 317 -12.57 6.25 0.86
C GLY A 317 -11.91 5.59 -0.36
N SER A 318 -10.95 4.68 -0.12
CA SER A 318 -10.15 3.98 -1.14
C SER A 318 -10.86 2.76 -1.77
N SER A 319 -12.20 2.70 -1.72
CA SER A 319 -12.96 1.66 -2.42
C SER A 319 -12.59 1.63 -3.89
N SER A 320 -12.43 0.44 -4.47
CA SER A 320 -11.95 0.28 -5.84
C SER A 320 -12.68 -0.83 -6.54
N SER A 321 -12.99 -0.62 -7.82
CA SER A 321 -13.49 -1.65 -8.71
C SER A 321 -12.57 -1.86 -9.89
N SER A 322 -12.50 -3.11 -10.35
CA SER A 322 -11.82 -3.46 -11.58
C SER A 322 -12.63 -4.49 -12.34
N ALA A 323 -12.71 -4.31 -13.65
CA ALA A 323 -13.43 -5.19 -14.55
C ALA A 323 -12.53 -5.55 -15.73
N SER A 324 -12.66 -6.78 -16.22
CA SER A 324 -12.00 -7.21 -17.44
C SER A 324 -12.91 -8.18 -18.17
N PHE A 325 -13.37 -7.78 -19.35
CA PHE A 325 -14.28 -8.55 -20.18
C PHE A 325 -13.72 -8.76 -21.58
N THR A 326 -14.13 -9.86 -22.19
CA THR A 326 -13.84 -10.23 -23.58
C THR A 326 -15.15 -10.48 -24.29
N HIS A 327 -15.36 -9.81 -25.42
CA HIS A 327 -16.52 -10.05 -26.27
C HIS A 327 -16.38 -11.38 -27.00
N ARG A 328 -17.46 -12.17 -26.98
CA ARG A 328 -17.61 -13.41 -27.75
C ARG A 328 -18.58 -13.19 -28.92
N ASP A 329 -18.41 -14.02 -29.94
CA ASP A 329 -19.35 -14.09 -31.07
C ASP A 329 -20.76 -14.37 -30.54
N GLY A 330 -21.75 -13.59 -30.99
CA GLY A 330 -23.14 -13.67 -30.51
C GLY A 330 -23.53 -12.63 -29.46
N GLY A 331 -22.67 -11.64 -29.19
CA GLY A 331 -23.00 -10.54 -28.29
C GLY A 331 -23.09 -10.98 -26.83
N ARG A 332 -22.14 -11.82 -26.40
CA ARG A 332 -22.00 -12.25 -25.00
C ARG A 332 -20.60 -11.96 -24.51
N LEU A 333 -20.44 -11.85 -23.19
CA LEU A 333 -19.19 -11.50 -22.54
C LEU A 333 -18.66 -12.67 -21.72
N SER A 334 -17.34 -12.80 -21.67
CA SER A 334 -16.68 -13.56 -20.61
C SER A 334 -15.68 -12.68 -19.90
N GLY A 335 -15.63 -12.75 -18.58
CA GLY A 335 -14.75 -11.88 -17.82
C GLY A 335 -14.92 -11.98 -16.32
N ARG A 336 -14.41 -10.97 -15.63
CA ARG A 336 -14.44 -10.88 -14.19
C ARG A 336 -14.60 -9.44 -13.71
N ILE A 337 -15.23 -9.31 -12.54
CA ILE A 337 -15.28 -8.08 -11.75
C ILE A 337 -14.70 -8.37 -10.39
N MET A 338 -13.97 -7.41 -9.85
CA MET A 338 -13.58 -7.34 -8.46
C MET A 338 -14.00 -5.99 -7.88
N LEU A 339 -14.70 -6.05 -6.76
CA LEU A 339 -15.05 -4.91 -5.93
C LEU A 339 -14.32 -5.04 -4.59
N ASN A 340 -13.75 -3.94 -4.12
CA ASN A 340 -13.26 -3.79 -2.75
C ASN A 340 -13.93 -2.57 -2.15
N VAL A 341 -14.73 -2.77 -1.10
CA VAL A 341 -15.49 -1.71 -0.45
C VAL A 341 -14.96 -1.56 0.95
N VAL A 342 -14.39 -0.39 1.22
CA VAL A 342 -13.86 -0.10 2.54
C VAL A 342 -14.96 0.49 3.39
N PHE A 343 -15.12 -0.07 4.58
CA PHE A 343 -16.15 0.34 5.52
C PHE A 343 -15.85 1.73 6.10
N ARG A 344 -16.94 2.46 6.35
CA ARG A 344 -16.91 3.70 7.10
C ARG A 344 -16.48 3.46 8.55
N GLU A 345 -17.13 2.50 9.20
CA GLU A 345 -16.87 2.07 10.58
C GLU A 345 -16.34 0.63 10.56
N LEU A 346 -15.60 0.22 11.60
CA LEU A 346 -15.19 -1.18 11.72
C LEU A 346 -16.41 -2.07 11.94
N MET A 347 -16.33 -3.30 11.44
CA MET A 347 -17.39 -4.30 11.57
C MET A 347 -16.83 -5.58 12.18
N ASP A 348 -17.62 -6.29 12.99
CA ASP A 348 -17.30 -7.68 13.32
C ASP A 348 -17.67 -8.56 12.12
N PRO A 349 -16.70 -9.21 11.44
CA PRO A 349 -17.00 -10.09 10.31
C PRO A 349 -17.93 -11.24 10.71
N ALA A 350 -17.92 -11.68 11.97
CA ALA A 350 -18.76 -12.77 12.44
C ALA A 350 -20.25 -12.40 12.48
N GLU A 351 -20.61 -11.11 12.53
CA GLU A 351 -22.01 -10.65 12.48
C GLU A 351 -22.60 -10.73 11.06
N VAL A 352 -21.77 -10.86 10.03
CA VAL A 352 -22.24 -10.91 8.64
C VAL A 352 -22.63 -12.34 8.26
N GLU A 353 -23.90 -12.51 7.88
CA GLU A 353 -24.45 -13.80 7.44
C GLU A 353 -24.23 -14.02 5.94
N ALA A 354 -24.44 -12.99 5.12
CA ALA A 354 -24.33 -13.10 3.67
C ALA A 354 -23.92 -11.79 3.00
N VAL A 355 -23.27 -11.90 1.84
CA VAL A 355 -23.10 -10.78 0.90
C VAL A 355 -24.13 -10.92 -0.22
N LEU A 356 -24.87 -9.85 -0.48
CA LEU A 356 -25.89 -9.78 -1.52
C LEU A 356 -25.33 -9.01 -2.72
N VAL A 357 -25.54 -9.55 -3.92
CA VAL A 357 -25.18 -8.90 -5.19
C VAL A 357 -26.38 -9.04 -6.12
N GLY A 358 -27.26 -8.03 -6.09
CA GLY A 358 -28.56 -8.13 -6.75
C GLY A 358 -29.37 -9.29 -6.16
N ASP A 359 -29.81 -10.22 -7.02
CA ASP A 359 -30.57 -11.40 -6.60
C ASP A 359 -29.68 -12.56 -6.09
N VAL A 360 -28.35 -12.39 -6.12
CA VAL A 360 -27.40 -13.43 -5.71
C VAL A 360 -27.05 -13.27 -4.24
N GLU A 361 -27.30 -14.32 -3.47
CA GLU A 361 -26.88 -14.42 -2.07
C GLU A 361 -25.62 -15.29 -1.94
N ILE A 362 -24.58 -14.73 -1.33
CA ILE A 362 -23.31 -15.40 -1.03
C ILE A 362 -23.26 -15.66 0.48
N PRO A 363 -23.62 -16.86 0.96
CA PRO A 363 -23.57 -17.18 2.37
C PRO A 363 -22.13 -17.19 2.87
N LEU A 364 -21.89 -16.61 4.04
CA LEU A 364 -20.58 -16.50 4.68
C LEU A 364 -20.46 -17.51 5.83
N SER A 365 -19.24 -18.03 6.01
CA SER A 365 -18.89 -18.98 7.07
C SER A 365 -17.49 -18.78 7.58
#